data_AF-A0A1G1Q8J5-F1
#
_entry.id   AF-A0A1G1Q8J5-F1
#
_cell.length_a   1.000
_cell.length_b   1.000
_cell.length_c   1.000
_cell.angle_alpha   90.00
_cell.angle_beta   90.00
_cell.angle_gamma   90.00
#
_symmetry.space_group_name_H-M   'P 1'
#
loop_
_entity.id
_entity.type
_entity.pdbx_description
1 polymer ?
#
loop_
_entity_poly.entity_id
_entity_poly.type
_entity_poly.pdbx_seq_one_letter_code
_entity_poly.pdbx_strand_id
1 'polypeptide(L)'
;MDVEQREAKYGEKMIEIKVRFWTDQIAKDKGNIKPKHCWDAGVVRVKTNNVHDIKPKQPILFRSLMDIPRAIEDCLIENGITAHTENCSSKYIYVDEL
;
A
#
# COMPACT_ATOMS: atom_id res chain seq x y z
N MET A 1 -6.47 20.20 15.00
CA MET A 1 -5.46 21.06 14.36
C MET A 1 -5.91 21.29 12.93
N ASP A 2 -5.92 22.54 12.47
CA ASP A 2 -6.26 22.88 11.09
C ASP A 2 -5.14 22.34 10.18
N VAL A 3 -5.46 21.42 9.27
CA VAL A 3 -4.48 20.77 8.40
C VAL A 3 -4.35 21.61 7.12
N GLU A 4 -3.13 21.80 6.62
CA GLU A 4 -2.87 22.51 5.37
C GLU A 4 -3.71 21.93 4.21
N GLN A 5 -4.41 22.79 3.47
CA GLN A 5 -5.22 22.40 2.31
C GLN A 5 -4.55 22.85 1.02
N ARG A 6 -4.56 22.00 0.00
CA ARG A 6 -3.97 22.28 -1.31
C ARG A 6 -4.92 21.88 -2.44
N GLU A 7 -4.87 22.61 -3.55
CA GLU A 7 -5.58 22.24 -4.78
C GLU A 7 -4.84 21.10 -5.49
N ALA A 8 -5.57 20.13 -6.04
CA ALA A 8 -5.01 18.98 -6.74
C ALA A 8 -5.81 18.65 -7.99
N LYS A 9 -5.13 18.28 -9.07
CA LYS A 9 -5.78 17.89 -10.34
C LYS A 9 -6.43 16.51 -10.21
N TYR A 10 -7.29 16.19 -11.18
CA TYR A 10 -7.86 14.85 -11.29
C TYR A 10 -6.74 13.79 -11.40
N GLY A 11 -6.82 12.74 -10.58
CA GLY A 11 -5.79 11.69 -10.47
C GLY A 11 -4.70 11.96 -9.42
N GLU A 12 -4.51 13.21 -8.99
CA GLU A 12 -3.54 13.57 -7.93
C GLU A 12 -4.19 13.67 -6.55
N LYS A 13 -5.53 13.71 -6.49
CA LYS A 13 -6.31 13.73 -5.24
C LYS A 13 -6.19 12.43 -4.42
N MET A 14 -5.89 11.31 -5.07
CA MET A 14 -5.86 9.99 -4.44
C MET A 14 -4.42 9.56 -4.11
N ILE A 15 -4.29 8.76 -3.04
CA ILE A 15 -3.06 8.03 -2.73
C ILE A 15 -3.15 6.67 -3.42
N GLU A 16 -2.19 6.36 -4.29
CA GLU A 16 -2.14 5.09 -5.02
C GLU A 16 -1.13 4.14 -4.36
N ILE A 17 -1.57 2.92 -4.06
CA ILE A 17 -0.74 1.82 -3.57
C ILE A 17 -0.60 0.78 -4.69
N LYS A 18 0.60 0.27 -4.89
CA LYS A 18 0.90 -0.80 -5.85
C LYS A 18 1.23 -2.09 -5.11
N VAL A 19 0.49 -3.14 -5.41
CA VAL A 19 0.82 -4.52 -5.04
C VAL A 19 1.48 -5.18 -6.25
N ARG A 20 2.64 -5.79 -6.05
CA ARG A 20 3.36 -6.55 -7.09
C ARG A 20 3.65 -7.94 -6.56
N PHE A 21 3.22 -8.96 -7.30
CA PHE A 21 3.52 -10.34 -6.99
C PHE A 21 4.80 -10.77 -7.68
N TRP A 22 5.56 -11.66 -7.04
CA TRP A 22 6.70 -12.29 -7.68
C TRP A 22 6.24 -13.33 -8.69
N THR A 23 7.05 -13.52 -9.74
CA THR A 23 6.77 -14.45 -10.83
C THR A 23 8.00 -15.28 -11.20
N ASP A 24 9.10 -15.11 -10.47
CA ASP A 24 10.36 -15.79 -10.73
C ASP A 24 10.23 -17.29 -10.48
N GLN A 25 10.94 -18.09 -11.28
CA GLN A 25 11.05 -19.54 -11.11
C GLN A 25 9.72 -20.32 -11.20
N ILE A 26 8.65 -19.71 -11.72
CA ILE A 26 7.37 -20.40 -11.99
C ILE A 26 7.40 -21.10 -13.36
N ALA A 27 8.15 -20.56 -14.33
CA ALA A 27 8.31 -21.16 -15.64
C ALA A 27 9.31 -22.33 -15.59
N LYS A 28 9.14 -23.29 -16.51
CA LYS A 28 10.05 -24.44 -16.64
C LYS A 28 11.48 -24.01 -16.97
N ASP A 29 11.62 -23.05 -17.87
CA ASP A 29 12.92 -22.57 -18.34
C ASP A 29 13.33 -21.31 -17.57
N LYS A 30 14.60 -21.27 -17.14
CA LYS A 30 15.14 -20.15 -16.35
C LYS A 30 15.07 -18.84 -17.15
N GLY A 31 14.57 -17.79 -16.50
CA GLY A 31 14.42 -16.46 -17.11
C GLY A 31 13.09 -16.23 -17.82
N ASN A 32 12.29 -17.28 -18.01
CA ASN A 32 10.94 -17.16 -18.57
C ASN A 32 9.90 -16.90 -17.47
N ILE A 33 8.76 -16.38 -17.89
CA ILE A 33 7.55 -16.24 -17.07
C ILE A 33 6.51 -17.29 -17.47
N LYS A 34 5.60 -17.62 -16.55
CA LYS A 34 4.39 -18.39 -16.86
C LYS A 34 3.19 -17.42 -16.89
N PRO A 35 2.59 -17.12 -18.06
CA PRO A 35 1.54 -16.12 -18.18
C PRO A 35 0.35 -16.41 -17.25
N LYS A 36 -0.16 -15.38 -16.56
CA LYS A 36 -1.26 -15.49 -15.58
C LYS A 36 -0.96 -16.34 -14.33
N HIS A 37 0.32 -16.49 -13.98
CA HIS A 37 0.74 -17.11 -12.72
C HIS A 37 1.63 -16.17 -11.92
N CYS A 38 1.56 -16.26 -10.60
CA CYS A 38 2.39 -15.55 -9.66
C CYS A 38 2.49 -16.35 -8.35
N TRP A 39 3.48 -16.03 -7.52
CA TRP A 39 3.52 -16.46 -6.14
C TRP A 39 2.49 -15.69 -5.33
N ASP A 40 2.00 -16.26 -4.23
CA ASP A 40 1.18 -15.55 -3.25
C ASP A 40 1.99 -14.57 -2.38
N ALA A 41 3.22 -14.26 -2.79
CA ALA A 41 4.14 -13.36 -2.12
C ALA A 41 4.60 -12.24 -3.07
N GLY A 42 5.09 -11.15 -2.50
CA GLY A 42 5.49 -9.99 -3.26
C GLY A 42 5.78 -8.76 -2.42
N VAL A 43 5.53 -7.59 -3.00
CA VAL A 43 5.74 -6.28 -2.36
C VAL A 43 4.56 -5.33 -2.52
N VAL A 44 4.36 -4.50 -1.50
CA VAL A 44 3.46 -3.34 -1.49
C VAL A 44 4.32 -2.07 -1.46
N ARG A 45 3.97 -1.06 -2.28
CA ARG A 45 4.63 0.25 -2.25
C ARG A 45 3.66 1.36 -2.61
N VAL A 46 3.76 2.51 -1.97
CA VAL A 46 3.04 3.73 -2.39
C VAL A 46 3.65 4.27 -3.70
N LYS A 47 2.83 4.87 -4.56
CA LYS A 47 3.29 5.62 -5.74
C LYS A 47 3.61 7.06 -5.35
N THR A 48 4.61 7.65 -6.00
CA THR A 48 4.91 9.06 -5.84
C THR A 48 3.70 9.93 -6.15
N ASN A 49 3.39 10.85 -5.26
CA ASN A 49 2.38 11.87 -5.46
C ASN A 49 2.87 13.18 -4.83
N ASN A 50 3.29 14.13 -5.66
CA ASN A 50 3.93 15.37 -5.22
C ASN A 50 2.96 16.31 -4.49
N VAL A 51 1.66 16.27 -4.82
CA VAL A 51 0.66 17.13 -4.15
C VAL A 51 0.52 16.76 -2.67
N HIS A 52 0.62 15.46 -2.39
CA HIS A 52 0.58 14.90 -1.03
C HIS A 52 1.96 14.79 -0.38
N ASP A 53 3.02 15.33 -1.00
CA ASP A 53 4.42 15.16 -0.59
C ASP A 53 4.88 13.70 -0.42
N ILE A 54 4.21 12.76 -1.10
CA ILE A 54 4.49 11.34 -1.00
C ILE A 54 5.69 11.00 -1.88
N LYS A 55 6.81 10.67 -1.22
CA LYS A 55 7.99 10.04 -1.82
C LYS A 55 8.12 8.61 -1.31
N PRO A 56 8.00 7.59 -2.17
CA PRO A 56 7.92 6.21 -1.71
C PRO A 56 9.21 5.72 -1.05
N LYS A 57 9.10 5.29 0.20
CA LYS A 57 10.16 4.57 0.92
C LYS A 57 10.35 3.14 0.37
N GLN A 58 11.03 2.30 1.16
CA GLN A 58 11.25 0.90 0.82
C GLN A 58 9.92 0.15 0.67
N PRO A 59 9.81 -0.76 -0.31
CA PRO A 59 8.63 -1.61 -0.45
C PRO A 59 8.47 -2.54 0.77
N ILE A 60 7.23 -2.78 1.20
CA ILE A 60 6.90 -3.73 2.26
C ILE A 60 6.65 -5.10 1.65
N LEU A 61 7.32 -6.13 2.16
CA LEU A 61 7.16 -7.50 1.71
C LEU A 61 5.89 -8.13 2.29
N PHE A 62 5.19 -8.93 1.49
CA PHE A 62 4.16 -9.86 1.96
C PHE A 62 4.50 -11.28 1.52
N ARG A 63 4.18 -12.26 2.37
CA ARG A 63 4.54 -13.68 2.14
C ARG A 63 3.37 -14.59 1.80
N SER A 64 2.14 -14.09 1.84
CA SER A 64 0.92 -14.79 1.42
C SER A 64 -0.18 -13.78 1.06
N LEU A 65 -1.26 -14.23 0.42
CA LEU A 65 -2.41 -13.37 0.13
C LEU A 65 -3.06 -12.77 1.40
N MET A 66 -3.03 -13.53 2.50
CA MET A 66 -3.60 -13.11 3.79
C MET A 66 -2.78 -12.01 4.47
N ASP A 67 -1.52 -11.84 4.06
CA ASP A 67 -0.58 -10.87 4.61
C ASP A 67 -0.68 -9.49 3.95
N ILE A 68 -1.46 -9.37 2.88
CA ILE A 68 -1.62 -8.13 2.11
C ILE A 68 -2.20 -6.99 2.96
N PRO A 69 -3.27 -7.17 3.76
CA PRO A 69 -3.81 -6.08 4.59
C PRO A 69 -2.76 -5.49 5.55
N ARG A 70 -2.02 -6.36 6.27
CA ARG A 70 -0.91 -5.93 7.13
C ARG A 70 0.14 -5.16 6.32
N ALA A 71 0.57 -5.70 5.18
CA ALA A 71 1.60 -5.04 4.37
C ALA A 71 1.14 -3.68 3.81
N ILE A 72 -0.16 -3.47 3.57
CA ILE A 72 -0.73 -2.18 3.20
C ILE A 72 -0.68 -1.21 4.39
N GLU A 73 -1.10 -1.65 5.57
CA GLU A 73 -1.06 -0.83 6.79
C GLU A 73 0.38 -0.39 7.11
N ASP A 74 1.31 -1.34 7.14
CA ASP A 74 2.74 -1.06 7.35
C ASP A 74 3.27 -0.09 6.29
N CYS A 75 2.85 -0.23 5.03
CA CYS A 75 3.26 0.66 3.95
C CYS A 75 2.75 2.10 4.15
N LEU A 76 1.53 2.27 4.65
CA LEU A 76 0.98 3.59 4.99
C LEU A 76 1.75 4.21 6.17
N ILE A 77 1.92 3.46 7.25
CA ILE A 77 2.62 3.90 8.48
C ILE A 77 4.06 4.30 8.16
N GLU A 78 4.80 3.44 7.46
CA GLU A 78 6.19 3.68 7.11
C GLU A 78 6.34 4.91 6.22
N ASN A 79 5.37 5.20 5.32
CA ASN A 79 5.40 6.40 4.50
C ASN A 79 4.80 7.64 5.19
N GLY A 80 4.46 7.56 6.49
CA GLY A 80 3.91 8.67 7.27
C GLY A 80 2.51 9.10 6.84
N ILE A 81 1.74 8.20 6.24
CA ILE A 81 0.39 8.47 5.76
C ILE A 81 -0.61 8.13 6.87
N THR A 82 -1.40 9.12 7.27
CA THR A 82 -2.48 8.96 8.25
C THR A 82 -3.79 8.61 7.55
N ALA A 83 -4.41 7.50 7.95
CA ALA A 83 -5.76 7.14 7.52
C ALA A 83 -6.77 7.61 8.56
N HIS A 84 -7.72 8.45 8.16
CA HIS A 84 -8.83 8.87 9.03
C HIS A 84 -9.95 7.84 8.98
N THR A 85 -10.42 7.39 10.15
CA THR A 85 -11.25 6.19 10.30
C THR A 85 -12.74 6.48 10.47
N GLU A 86 -13.27 7.57 9.91
CA GLU A 86 -14.67 8.02 10.07
C GLU A 86 -15.73 7.04 9.51
N ASN A 87 -15.31 5.93 8.89
CA ASN A 87 -16.16 4.92 8.28
C ASN A 87 -16.13 3.58 9.06
N CYS A 88 -16.34 2.45 8.39
CA CYS A 88 -16.53 1.11 9.00
C CYS A 88 -15.49 0.72 10.06
N SER A 89 -14.25 1.21 9.97
CA SER A 89 -13.18 0.94 10.94
C SER A 89 -13.43 1.57 12.32
N SER A 90 -14.13 2.71 12.40
CA SER A 90 -14.47 3.35 13.68
C SER A 90 -15.24 2.43 14.63
N LYS A 91 -16.05 1.50 14.10
CA LYS A 91 -16.80 0.53 14.90
C LYS A 91 -15.93 -0.43 15.70
N TYR A 92 -14.67 -0.59 15.30
CA TYR A 92 -13.72 -1.54 15.89
C TYR A 92 -12.59 -0.84 16.66
N ILE A 93 -12.48 0.49 16.56
CA ILE A 93 -11.47 1.28 17.28
C ILE A 93 -12.15 1.84 18.54
N TYR A 94 -11.97 1.14 19.65
CA TYR A 94 -12.31 1.67 20.97
C TYR A 94 -11.20 2.62 21.40
N VAL A 95 -11.53 3.87 21.69
CA VAL A 95 -10.61 4.80 22.34
C VAL A 95 -10.98 4.79 23.82
N ASP A 96 -10.18 4.11 24.64
CA ASP A 96 -10.23 4.35 26.09
C ASP A 96 -9.68 5.75 26.33
N GLU A 97 -10.56 6.70 26.61
CA GLU A 97 -10.17 8.03 27.08
C GLU A 97 -9.44 7.88 28.43
N LEU A 98 -8.14 8.21 28.45
CA LEU A 98 -7.32 8.37 29.65
C LEU A 98 -7.38 9.82 30.15
#